data_AF-A0A1F4Y1W4-F1
#
_entry.id   AF-A0A1F4Y1W4-F1
#
_cell.length_a   1.000
_cell.length_b   1.000
_cell.length_c   1.000
_cell.angle_alpha   90.00
_cell.angle_beta   90.00
_cell.angle_gamma   90.00
#
_symmetry.space_group_name_H-M   'P 1'
#
loop_
_entity.id
_entity.type
_entity.pdbx_description
1 polymer ?
#
loop_
_entity_poly.entity_id
_entity_poly.type
_entity_poly.pdbx_seq_one_letter_code
_entity_poly.pdbx_strand_id
1 'polypeptide(L)'
;MTASSRWIYAVTFLLAAAGFLLPFWPLTVVGIVLCALSGRWLFAVAVALLFDVAWGAPTGAGHFLLFPFTALALVAGLARLIGGHYFLDKSPQETL
;
A
#
# COMPACT_ATOMS: atom_id res chain seq x y z
N MET A 1 2.65 -3.25 21.81
CA MET A 1 2.31 -3.75 20.46
C MET A 1 1.34 -4.91 20.61
N THR A 2 0.04 -4.68 20.43
CA THR A 2 -1.00 -5.72 20.55
C THR A 2 -0.93 -6.68 19.37
N ALA A 3 -1.09 -7.99 19.62
CA ALA A 3 -0.95 -9.06 18.62
C ALA A 3 -1.77 -8.83 17.34
N SER A 4 -2.91 -8.15 17.44
CA SER A 4 -3.79 -7.73 16.34
C SER A 4 -3.05 -6.92 15.24
N SER A 5 -2.06 -6.11 15.62
CA SER A 5 -1.31 -5.27 14.67
C SER A 5 -0.37 -6.07 13.76
N ARG A 6 0.11 -7.25 14.19
CA ARG A 6 1.06 -8.03 13.37
C ARG A 6 0.37 -8.77 12.22
N TRP A 7 -0.85 -9.24 12.45
CA TRP A 7 -1.63 -9.99 11.47
C TRP A 7 -1.95 -9.18 10.22
N ILE A 8 -2.08 -7.86 10.34
CA ILE A 8 -2.39 -7.02 9.17
C ILE A 8 -1.28 -7.11 8.13
N TYR A 9 0.00 -7.11 8.52
CA TYR A 9 1.11 -7.28 7.57
C TYR A 9 1.02 -8.61 6.81
N ALA A 10 0.77 -9.69 7.56
CA ALA A 10 0.70 -11.03 6.99
C ALA A 10 -0.50 -11.18 6.05
N VAL A 11 -1.68 -10.73 6.47
CA VAL A 11 -2.92 -10.88 5.70
C VAL A 11 -2.87 -10.03 4.43
N THR A 12 -2.44 -8.77 4.51
CA THR A 12 -2.38 -7.91 3.32
C THR A 12 -1.30 -8.34 2.34
N PHE A 13 -0.16 -8.83 2.85
CA PHE A 13 0.87 -9.45 2.01
C PHE A 13 0.36 -10.72 1.33
N LEU A 14 -0.28 -11.63 2.07
CA LEU A 14 -0.83 -12.87 1.52
C LEU A 14 -1.90 -12.59 0.47
N LEU A 15 -2.79 -11.62 0.69
CA LEU A 15 -3.76 -11.16 -0.30
C LEU A 15 -3.06 -10.65 -1.56
N ALA A 16 -2.05 -9.79 -1.39
CA ALA A 16 -1.35 -9.22 -2.53
C ALA A 16 -0.57 -10.28 -3.32
N ALA A 17 0.11 -11.19 -2.62
CA ALA A 17 0.86 -12.29 -3.21
C ALA A 17 -0.05 -13.31 -3.90
N ALA A 18 -1.20 -13.65 -3.30
CA ALA A 18 -2.19 -14.53 -3.93
C ALA A 18 -2.73 -13.92 -5.22
N GLY A 19 -3.05 -12.62 -5.22
CA GLY A 19 -3.47 -11.90 -6.43
C GLY A 19 -2.40 -11.93 -7.52
N PHE A 20 -1.15 -11.73 -7.12
CA PHE A 20 -0.02 -11.73 -8.04
C PHE A 20 0.24 -13.12 -8.65
N LEU A 21 0.22 -14.17 -7.81
CA LEU A 21 0.47 -15.56 -8.23
C LEU A 21 -0.70 -16.20 -9.01
N LEU A 22 -1.94 -15.75 -8.79
CA LEU A 22 -3.15 -16.23 -9.46
C LEU A 22 -3.54 -15.40 -10.70
N PRO A 23 -2.57 -14.74 -11.36
CA PRO A 23 -2.75 -13.59 -12.26
C PRO A 23 -3.99 -12.71 -12.05
N PHE A 24 -4.44 -12.50 -10.82
CA PHE A 24 -5.64 -11.75 -10.49
C PHE A 24 -5.26 -10.40 -9.89
N TRP A 25 -4.83 -9.49 -10.77
CA TRP A 25 -4.33 -8.16 -10.43
C TRP A 25 -5.22 -7.32 -9.50
N PRO A 26 -6.57 -7.39 -9.52
CA PRO A 26 -7.39 -6.59 -8.60
C PRO A 26 -7.14 -6.97 -7.14
N LEU A 27 -6.88 -8.25 -6.86
CA LEU A 27 -6.59 -8.72 -5.52
C LEU A 27 -5.22 -8.23 -5.02
N THR A 28 -4.24 -8.14 -5.93
CA THR A 28 -2.93 -7.51 -5.65
C THR A 28 -3.10 -6.07 -5.21
N VAL A 29 -3.88 -5.30 -5.98
CA VAL A 29 -4.22 -3.90 -5.69
C VAL A 29 -4.89 -3.76 -4.33
N VAL A 30 -5.90 -4.58 -4.04
CA VAL A 30 -6.62 -4.55 -2.76
C VAL A 30 -5.67 -4.81 -1.59
N GLY A 31 -4.80 -5.82 -1.68
CA GLY A 31 -3.82 -6.11 -0.63
C GLY A 31 -2.89 -4.94 -0.35
N ILE A 32 -2.36 -4.29 -1.40
CA ILE A 32 -1.47 -3.13 -1.29
C ILE A 32 -2.18 -1.94 -0.66
N VAL A 33 -3.40 -1.62 -1.14
CA VAL A 33 -4.18 -0.46 -0.66
C VAL A 33 -4.58 -0.64 0.80
N LEU A 34 -5.11 -1.82 1.17
CA LEU A 34 -5.46 -2.11 2.57
C LEU A 34 -4.24 -2.00 3.48
N CYS A 35 -3.08 -2.46 3.00
CA CYS A 35 -1.84 -2.31 3.75
C CYS A 35 -1.47 -0.85 3.98
N ALA A 36 -1.50 -0.03 2.92
CA ALA A 36 -1.15 1.38 2.99
C ALA A 36 -2.10 2.17 3.91
N LEU A 37 -3.41 1.96 3.76
CA LEU A 37 -4.44 2.64 4.56
C LEU A 37 -4.44 2.19 6.03
N SER A 38 -3.95 0.99 6.34
CA SER A 38 -3.82 0.52 7.73
C SER A 38 -2.73 1.25 8.56
N GLY A 39 -2.05 2.24 7.98
CA GLY A 39 -0.98 3.00 8.61
C GLY A 39 0.42 2.43 8.38
N ARG A 40 0.54 1.38 7.55
CA ARG A 40 1.79 0.67 7.26
C ARG A 40 2.29 0.96 5.84
N TRP A 41 2.18 2.21 5.43
CA TRP A 41 2.42 2.64 4.05
C TRP A 41 3.84 2.35 3.54
N LEU A 42 4.87 2.51 4.38
CA LEU A 42 6.25 2.14 4.01
C LEU A 42 6.39 0.65 3.65
N PHE A 43 5.72 -0.23 4.41
CA PHE A 43 5.70 -1.66 4.11
C PHE A 43 4.93 -1.95 2.81
N ALA A 44 3.80 -1.28 2.60
CA ALA A 44 3.03 -1.41 1.35
C ALA A 44 3.86 -1.00 0.12
N VAL A 45 4.65 0.08 0.23
CA VAL A 45 5.56 0.54 -0.84
C VAL A 45 6.65 -0.50 -1.11
N ALA A 46 7.28 -1.06 -0.09
CA ALA A 46 8.31 -2.09 -0.26
C ALA A 46 7.77 -3.35 -0.95
N VAL A 47 6.58 -3.80 -0.55
CA VAL A 47 5.90 -4.96 -1.16
C VAL A 47 5.47 -4.66 -2.60
N ALA A 48 4.94 -3.47 -2.86
CA ALA A 48 4.53 -3.06 -4.20
C ALA A 48 5.72 -2.97 -5.17
N LEU A 49 6.85 -2.44 -4.69
CA LEU A 49 8.10 -2.42 -5.45
C LEU A 49 8.60 -3.82 -5.78
N LEU A 50 8.50 -4.76 -4.82
CA LEU A 50 8.85 -6.16 -5.06
C LEU A 50 8.01 -6.77 -6.18
N PHE A 51 6.69 -6.49 -6.20
CA PHE A 51 5.80 -6.98 -7.24
C PHE A 51 6.05 -6.32 -8.59
N ASP A 52 6.30 -5.01 -8.64
CA ASP A 52 6.67 -4.34 -9.90
C ASP A 52 7.97 -4.92 -10.48
N VAL A 53 8.97 -5.21 -9.63
CA VAL A 53 10.22 -5.88 -10.06
C VAL A 53 9.96 -7.30 -10.54
N ALA A 54 9.13 -8.06 -9.83
CA ALA A 54 8.79 -9.44 -10.16
C ALA A 54 7.92 -9.56 -11.42
N TRP A 55 7.07 -8.58 -11.70
CA TRP A 55 6.23 -8.52 -12.90
C TRP A 55 7.06 -8.32 -14.19
N GLY A 56 8.30 -7.86 -14.04
CA GLY A 56 9.22 -7.61 -15.11
C GLY A 56 9.66 -6.16 -15.07
N ALA A 57 10.88 -5.92 -14.60
CA ALA A 57 11.55 -4.65 -14.81
C ALA A 57 11.56 -4.35 -16.32
N PRO A 58 10.99 -3.23 -16.80
CA PRO A 58 11.10 -2.89 -18.20
C PRO A 58 12.58 -2.65 -18.49
N THR A 59 13.23 -3.52 -19.27
CA THR A 59 14.59 -3.27 -19.74
C THR A 59 14.52 -2.22 -20.86
N GLY A 60 14.91 -0.98 -20.59
CA GLY A 60 14.95 0.10 -21.60
C GLY A 60 14.60 1.50 -21.03
N ALA A 61 14.59 2.53 -21.89
CA ALA A 61 14.40 3.94 -21.48
C ALA A 61 13.04 4.26 -20.84
N GLY A 62 12.03 3.40 -21.00
CA GLY A 62 10.72 3.49 -20.32
C GLY A 62 10.69 2.91 -18.90
N HIS A 63 11.81 2.36 -18.41
CA HIS A 63 11.99 1.74 -17.09
C HIS A 63 11.56 2.62 -15.91
N PHE A 64 11.69 3.93 -16.02
CA PHE A 64 11.47 4.85 -14.90
C PHE A 64 10.00 5.20 -14.64
N LEU A 65 9.07 4.78 -15.51
CA LEU A 65 7.67 5.23 -15.49
C LEU A 65 6.64 4.11 -15.21
N LEU A 66 7.07 2.84 -15.13
CA LEU A 66 6.18 1.69 -15.06
C LEU A 66 6.31 0.92 -13.74
N PHE A 67 6.23 1.62 -12.62
CA PHE A 67 6.04 1.01 -11.29
C PHE A 67 4.59 1.24 -10.81
N PRO A 68 3.58 0.64 -11.47
CA PRO A 68 2.18 0.92 -11.19
C PRO A 68 1.77 0.59 -9.76
N PHE A 69 2.28 -0.51 -9.20
CA PHE A 69 1.94 -0.89 -7.83
C PHE A 69 2.60 0.05 -6.82
N THR A 70 3.85 0.44 -7.06
CA THR A 70 4.59 1.36 -6.18
C THR A 70 3.96 2.75 -6.19
N ALA A 71 3.60 3.26 -7.38
CA ALA A 71 2.89 4.53 -7.51
C ALA A 71 1.56 4.50 -6.76
N LEU A 72 0.79 3.42 -6.90
CA LEU A 72 -0.46 3.21 -6.17
C LEU A 72 -0.23 3.20 -4.65
N ALA A 73 0.79 2.48 -4.17
CA ALA A 73 1.11 2.41 -2.74
C ALA A 73 1.49 3.78 -2.17
N LEU A 74 2.23 4.59 -2.94
CA LEU A 74 2.58 5.97 -2.56
C LEU A 74 1.35 6.87 -2.49
N VAL A 75 0.46 6.81 -3.49
CA VAL A 75 -0.79 7.59 -3.50
C VAL A 75 -1.68 7.19 -2.34
N ALA A 76 -1.86 5.89 -2.08
CA ALA A 76 -2.65 5.39 -0.97
C ALA A 76 -2.04 5.76 0.39
N GLY A 77 -0.72 5.68 0.52
CA GLY A 77 0.02 6.13 1.70
C GLY A 77 -0.16 7.62 1.96
N LEU A 78 -0.02 8.45 0.93
CA LEU A 78 -0.22 9.90 1.00
C LEU A 78 -1.67 10.24 1.38
N ALA A 79 -2.65 9.57 0.76
CA ALA A 79 -4.06 9.74 1.09
C ALA A 79 -4.34 9.40 2.57
N ARG A 80 -3.67 8.38 3.13
CA ARG A 80 -3.79 8.04 4.55
C ARG A 80 -3.16 9.09 5.46
N LEU A 81 -2.01 9.64 5.10
CA LEU A 81 -1.31 10.69 5.85
C LEU A 81 -2.13 11.99 5.87
N ILE A 82 -2.60 12.42 4.70
CA ILE A 82 -3.47 13.59 4.55
C ILE A 82 -4.80 13.36 5.26
N GLY A 83 -5.45 12.20 5.05
CA GLY A 83 -6.69 11.86 5.74
C GLY A 83 -6.54 11.77 7.26
N GLY A 84 -5.38 11.35 7.75
CA GLY A 84 -5.03 11.45 9.16
C GLY A 84 -5.06 12.89 9.66
N HIS A 85 -4.28 13.76 9.02
CA HIS A 85 -4.14 15.15 9.45
C HIS A 85 -5.38 16.03 9.23
N TYR A 86 -6.14 15.82 8.16
CA TYR A 86 -7.27 16.69 7.82
C TYR A 86 -8.61 16.21 8.36
N PHE A 87 -8.79 14.91 8.56
CA PHE A 87 -10.08 14.30 8.93
C PHE A 87 -10.12 13.78 10.38
N LEU A 88 -8.99 13.37 10.97
CA LEU A 88 -8.94 12.87 12.34
C LEU A 88 -8.47 13.91 13.36
N ASP A 89 -7.59 14.85 12.98
CA ASP A 89 -7.14 15.93 13.88
C ASP A 89 -8.13 17.11 13.98
N LYS A 90 -9.21 17.12 13.18
CA LYS A 90 -10.37 18.01 13.39
C LYS A 90 -11.31 17.44 14.45
N SER A 91 -10.79 17.07 15.61
CA SER A 91 -11.63 16.94 16.80
C SER A 91 -11.92 18.36 17.34
N PRO A 92 -13.19 18.69 17.63
CA PRO A 92 -13.56 19.98 18.22
C PRO A 92 -13.02 20.09 19.65
N GLN A 93 -11.77 20.52 19.79
CA GLN A 93 -11.12 20.84 21.06
C GLN A 93 -10.70 22.32 21.16
N GLU A 94 -11.23 23.18 20.29
CA GLU A 94 -11.23 24.64 20.45
C GLU A 94 -12.62 25.17 20.86
N THR A 95 -13.38 24.37 21.59
CA THR A 95 -14.52 24.84 22.36
C THR A 95 -14.36 24.36 23.79
N LEU A 96 -13.47 25.01 24.54
CA LEU A 96 -13.55 25.23 25.99
C LEU A 96 -12.56 26.32 26.39
#